data_AF-A0A0A9DKZ9-F1
#
_entry.id   AF-A0A0A9DKZ9-F1
#
_cell.length_a   1.000
_cell.length_b   1.000
_cell.length_c   1.000
_cell.angle_alpha   90.00
_cell.angle_beta   90.00
_cell.angle_gamma   90.00
#
_symmetry.space_group_name_H-M   'P 1'
#
loop_
_entity.id
_entity.type
_entity.pdbx_description
1 polymer ?
#
loop_
_entity_poly.entity_id
_entity_poly.type
_entity_poly.pdbx_seq_one_letter_code
_entity_poly.pdbx_strand_id
1 'polypeptide(L)'
;MMEHMNNLLKIPGSKVLFGGERLENHSIPEIYGAVKPTAVFVPLEEILKSGNFDLVTKEIFGPFQVVTEYSEDQLELVLEACERMNAHLTAAVVSNDPLFLQEVLGRSVNGTTYAGIRARTTGAPQNHWFGPAGDPRGAGIGPPEAIKLVWSCHREIIYDIGPVPKNWALPSAT
;
A
#
# COMPACT_ATOMS: atom_id res chain seq x y z
N MET A 1 13.52 -10.33 12.71
CA MET A 1 12.32 -11.19 12.50
C MET A 1 11.95 -11.97 13.76
N MET A 2 12.80 -12.88 14.26
CA MET A 2 12.51 -13.63 15.50
C MET A 2 12.22 -12.73 16.71
N GLU A 3 13.02 -11.68 16.90
CA GLU A 3 12.78 -10.69 17.96
C GLU A 3 11.43 -9.98 17.80
N HIS A 4 11.08 -9.60 16.57
CA HIS A 4 9.80 -8.96 16.27
C HIS A 4 8.62 -9.89 16.58
N MET A 5 8.70 -11.16 16.18
CA MET A 5 7.72 -12.19 16.56
C MET A 5 7.58 -12.27 18.09
N ASN A 6 8.69 -12.37 18.82
CA ASN A 6 8.66 -12.44 20.28
C ASN A 6 8.05 -11.20 20.93
N ASN A 7 8.21 -10.03 20.32
CA ASN A 7 7.57 -8.80 20.79
C ASN A 7 6.07 -8.80 20.49
N LEU A 8 5.63 -9.29 19.33
CA LEU A 8 4.21 -9.47 19.03
C LEU A 8 3.55 -10.46 19.99
N LEU A 9 4.25 -11.54 20.36
CA LEU A 9 3.75 -12.56 21.30
C LEU A 9 3.56 -12.05 22.74
N LYS A 10 4.00 -10.83 23.05
CA LYS A 10 3.70 -10.16 24.33
C LYS A 10 2.33 -9.48 24.32
N ILE A 11 1.72 -9.29 23.15
CA ILE A 11 0.40 -8.69 23.01
C ILE A 11 -0.66 -9.71 23.48
N PRO A 12 -1.63 -9.32 24.34
CA PRO A 12 -2.67 -10.24 24.80
C PRO A 12 -3.42 -10.92 23.65
N GLY A 13 -3.66 -12.23 23.78
CA GLY A 13 -4.37 -13.02 22.76
C GLY A 13 -3.60 -13.33 21.48
N SER A 14 -2.35 -12.84 21.36
CA SER A 14 -1.50 -13.19 20.22
C SER A 14 -0.99 -14.63 20.27
N LYS A 15 -0.74 -15.23 19.11
CA LYS A 15 -0.23 -16.60 18.98
C LYS A 15 0.44 -16.85 17.64
N VAL A 16 1.41 -17.75 17.60
CA VAL A 16 1.96 -18.23 16.32
C VAL A 16 0.93 -19.16 15.67
N LEU A 17 0.58 -18.91 14.41
CA LEU A 17 -0.27 -19.80 13.61
C LEU A 17 0.54 -20.91 12.97
N PHE A 18 1.69 -20.55 12.40
CA PHE A 18 2.68 -21.48 11.84
C PHE A 18 4.05 -20.78 11.73
N GLY A 19 5.11 -21.57 11.55
CA GLY A 19 6.48 -21.07 11.45
C GLY A 19 7.06 -20.70 12.81
N GLY A 20 7.76 -19.57 12.88
CA GLY A 20 8.44 -19.12 14.11
C GLY A 20 9.72 -19.87 14.42
N GLU A 21 10.34 -20.45 13.40
CA GLU A 21 11.56 -21.26 13.52
C GLU A 21 12.57 -20.86 12.46
N ARG A 22 13.86 -21.00 12.80
CA ARG A 22 14.93 -20.86 11.81
C ARG A 22 14.88 -22.02 10.82
N LEU A 23 15.37 -21.77 9.60
CA LEU A 23 15.65 -22.87 8.68
C LEU A 23 16.85 -23.68 9.22
N GLU A 24 16.88 -24.95 8.90
CA GLU A 24 17.94 -25.88 9.26
C GLU A 24 18.59 -26.42 7.99
N ASN A 25 19.76 -27.06 8.13
CA ASN A 25 20.47 -27.75 7.04
C ASN A 25 20.74 -26.86 5.80
N HIS A 26 21.24 -25.65 6.02
CA HIS A 26 21.60 -24.70 4.97
C HIS A 26 22.98 -24.08 5.18
N SER A 27 23.53 -23.50 4.12
CA SER A 27 24.80 -22.75 4.16
C SER A 27 24.63 -21.24 4.01
N ILE A 28 23.43 -20.71 4.27
CA ILE A 28 23.14 -19.27 4.24
C ILE A 28 23.96 -18.54 5.33
N PRO A 29 24.75 -17.50 4.97
CA PRO A 29 25.49 -16.69 5.93
C PRO A 29 24.61 -16.04 7.01
N GLU A 30 25.11 -15.94 8.25
CA GLU A 30 24.35 -15.40 9.40
C GLU A 30 23.87 -13.94 9.24
N ILE A 31 24.55 -13.17 8.38
CA ILE A 31 24.14 -11.80 8.04
C ILE A 31 22.79 -11.76 7.30
N TYR A 32 22.35 -12.87 6.71
CA TYR A 32 21.07 -13.00 6.04
C TYR A 32 20.09 -13.83 6.89
N GLY A 33 18.84 -13.38 6.94
CA GLY A 33 17.80 -14.11 7.66
C GLY A 33 17.46 -15.43 6.98
N ALA A 34 17.43 -16.52 7.75
CA ALA A 34 17.00 -17.84 7.31
C ALA A 34 15.91 -18.37 8.26
N VAL A 35 14.65 -18.08 7.92
CA VAL A 35 13.47 -18.34 8.78
C VAL A 35 12.38 -18.99 7.94
N LYS A 36 11.64 -19.96 8.50
CA LYS A 36 10.46 -20.55 7.85
C LYS A 36 9.38 -19.48 7.64
N PRO A 37 8.50 -19.62 6.62
CA PRO A 37 7.30 -18.79 6.52
C PRO A 37 6.55 -18.76 7.84
N THR A 38 6.28 -17.56 8.34
CA THR A 38 5.76 -17.36 9.70
C THR A 38 4.53 -16.47 9.66
N ALA A 39 3.49 -16.87 10.38
CA ALA A 39 2.30 -16.05 10.61
C ALA A 39 2.00 -15.95 12.11
N VAL A 40 1.78 -14.74 12.59
CA VAL A 40 1.38 -14.45 13.98
C VAL A 40 -0.01 -13.85 13.98
N PHE A 41 -0.92 -14.45 14.73
CA PHE A 41 -2.23 -13.87 14.99
C PHE A 41 -2.12 -12.80 16.07
N VAL A 42 -2.77 -11.65 15.84
CA VAL A 42 -2.94 -10.57 16.84
C VAL A 42 -4.40 -10.10 16.77
N PRO A 43 -5.15 -10.04 17.89
CA PRO A 43 -6.53 -9.55 17.88
C PRO A 43 -6.65 -8.11 17.35
N LEU A 44 -7.64 -7.81 16.52
CA LEU A 44 -7.77 -6.50 15.85
C LEU A 44 -7.82 -5.33 16.84
N GLU A 45 -8.59 -5.48 17.92
CA GLU A 45 -8.68 -4.47 18.97
C GLU A 45 -7.34 -4.22 19.67
N GLU A 46 -6.48 -5.23 19.80
CA GLU A 46 -5.14 -5.08 20.35
C GLU A 46 -4.18 -4.40 19.36
N ILE A 47 -4.36 -4.63 18.05
CA ILE A 47 -3.59 -3.95 16.99
C ILE A 47 -3.82 -2.44 17.07
N LEU A 48 -5.06 -2.00 17.25
CA LEU A 48 -5.42 -0.57 17.22
C LEU A 48 -4.93 0.22 18.44
N LYS A 49 -4.50 -0.43 19.52
CA LYS A 49 -3.98 0.26 20.72
C LYS A 49 -2.68 1.00 20.42
N SER A 50 -2.52 2.16 21.06
CA SER A 50 -1.30 2.97 20.98
C SER A 50 -0.07 2.17 21.42
N GLY A 51 1.02 2.21 20.65
CA GLY A 51 2.25 1.45 20.89
C GLY A 51 2.25 0.05 20.26
N ASN A 52 1.11 -0.66 20.26
CA ASN A 52 0.99 -1.92 19.55
C ASN A 52 0.92 -1.70 18.03
N PHE A 53 0.19 -0.67 17.59
CA PHE A 53 -0.02 -0.41 16.17
C PHE A 53 1.30 -0.31 15.40
N ASP A 54 2.23 0.56 15.84
CA ASP A 54 3.53 0.74 15.19
C ASP A 54 4.38 -0.55 15.20
N LEU A 55 4.26 -1.36 16.25
CA LEU A 55 4.92 -2.66 16.31
C LEU A 55 4.31 -3.61 15.29
N VAL A 56 2.98 -3.71 15.21
CA VAL A 56 2.25 -4.62 14.33
C VAL A 56 2.41 -4.25 12.85
N THR A 57 2.36 -2.95 12.53
CA THR A 57 2.46 -2.44 11.15
C THR A 57 3.90 -2.17 10.71
N LYS A 58 4.89 -2.54 11.53
CA LYS A 58 6.30 -2.45 11.12
C LYS A 58 6.56 -3.42 9.97
N GLU A 59 7.03 -2.88 8.84
CA GLU A 59 7.42 -3.71 7.70
C GLU A 59 8.56 -4.67 8.09
N ILE A 60 8.32 -5.96 7.88
CA ILE A 60 9.33 -7.01 7.98
C ILE A 60 9.57 -7.55 6.57
N PHE A 61 10.67 -7.13 5.96
CA PHE A 61 11.04 -7.53 4.60
C PHE A 61 11.60 -8.97 4.55
N GLY A 62 10.73 -9.94 4.82
CA GLY A 62 11.04 -11.37 4.89
C GLY A 62 9.75 -12.22 4.92
N PRO A 63 9.86 -13.55 5.07
CA PRO A 63 8.71 -14.46 5.03
C PRO A 63 7.90 -14.43 6.34
N PHE A 64 7.31 -13.29 6.66
CA PHE A 64 6.59 -13.01 7.91
C PHE A 64 5.29 -12.24 7.62
N GLN A 65 4.21 -12.58 8.30
CA GLN A 65 2.96 -11.82 8.24
C GLN A 65 2.23 -11.79 9.58
N VAL A 66 1.43 -10.74 9.78
CA VAL A 66 0.44 -10.68 10.85
C VAL A 66 -0.92 -11.07 10.29
N VAL A 67 -1.68 -11.84 11.06
CA VAL A 67 -3.06 -12.24 10.76
C VAL A 67 -3.96 -11.69 11.86
N THR A 68 -5.16 -11.27 11.49
CA THR A 68 -6.19 -10.87 12.45
C THR A 68 -7.55 -11.35 11.96
N GLU A 69 -8.58 -11.15 12.77
CA GLU A 69 -9.97 -11.48 12.46
C GLU A 69 -10.85 -10.29 12.84
N TYR A 70 -11.94 -10.10 12.11
CA TYR A 70 -12.96 -9.10 12.37
C TYR A 70 -14.35 -9.70 12.13
N SER A 71 -15.34 -9.29 12.92
CA SER A 71 -16.76 -9.62 12.71
C SER A 71 -17.45 -8.66 11.74
N GLU A 72 -18.70 -8.96 11.38
CA GLU A 72 -19.49 -8.16 10.42
C GLU A 72 -19.67 -6.69 10.83
N ASP A 73 -19.67 -6.40 12.13
CA ASP A 73 -19.80 -5.07 12.72
C ASP A 73 -18.45 -4.36 12.95
N GLN A 74 -17.33 -5.00 12.63
CA GLN A 74 -15.97 -4.49 12.88
C GLN A 74 -15.25 -3.99 11.63
N LEU A 75 -15.93 -3.88 10.47
CA LEU A 75 -15.32 -3.35 9.25
C LEU A 75 -14.69 -1.97 9.46
N GLU A 76 -15.32 -1.11 10.25
CA GLU A 76 -14.81 0.22 10.61
C GLU A 76 -13.43 0.18 11.26
N LEU A 77 -13.18 -0.81 12.13
CA LEU A 77 -11.89 -0.98 12.81
C LEU A 77 -10.79 -1.41 11.83
N VAL A 78 -11.15 -2.22 10.83
CA VAL A 78 -10.23 -2.62 9.75
C VAL A 78 -9.86 -1.41 8.90
N LEU A 79 -10.84 -0.59 8.52
CA LEU A 79 -10.61 0.61 7.72
C LEU A 79 -9.78 1.65 8.50
N GLU A 80 -10.04 1.82 9.80
CA GLU A 80 -9.20 2.66 10.67
C GLU A 80 -7.74 2.16 10.68
N ALA A 81 -7.53 0.85 10.80
CA ALA A 81 -6.19 0.27 10.76
C ALA A 81 -5.48 0.56 9.43
N CYS A 82 -6.19 0.43 8.30
CA CYS A 82 -5.63 0.74 6.98
C CYS A 82 -5.31 2.23 6.80
N GLU A 83 -6.18 3.12 7.26
CA GLU A 83 -5.99 4.57 7.18
C GLU A 83 -4.82 5.06 8.04
N ARG A 84 -4.61 4.46 9.21
CA ARG A 84 -3.51 4.82 10.12
C ARG A 84 -2.12 4.41 9.62
N MET A 85 -2.02 3.56 8.60
CA MET A 85 -0.73 3.16 8.03
C MET A 85 -0.09 4.32 7.26
N ASN A 86 1.23 4.45 7.35
CA ASN A 86 1.97 5.52 6.66
C ASN A 86 2.33 5.19 5.20
N ALA A 87 2.14 3.93 4.77
CA ALA A 87 2.54 3.45 3.46
C ALA A 87 1.35 2.86 2.70
N HIS A 88 1.10 3.36 1.49
CA HIS A 88 -0.06 3.01 0.67
C HIS A 88 0.36 2.45 -0.70
N LEU A 89 1.10 1.34 -0.70
CA LEU A 89 1.63 0.72 -1.93
C LEU A 89 0.62 -0.22 -2.60
N THR A 90 0.47 -1.45 -2.11
CA THR A 90 -0.47 -2.44 -2.65
C THR A 90 -1.48 -2.92 -1.62
N ALA A 91 -2.67 -3.32 -2.07
CA ALA A 91 -3.69 -3.94 -1.24
C ALA A 91 -4.52 -4.97 -2.04
N ALA A 92 -5.24 -5.83 -1.32
CA ALA A 92 -6.16 -6.81 -1.91
C ALA A 92 -7.45 -6.88 -1.10
N VAL A 93 -8.60 -6.73 -1.77
CA VAL A 93 -9.93 -6.92 -1.19
C VAL A 93 -10.55 -8.17 -1.81
N VAL A 94 -10.51 -9.27 -1.07
CA VAL A 94 -10.98 -10.58 -1.53
C VAL A 94 -12.47 -10.74 -1.25
N SER A 95 -13.29 -10.22 -2.15
CA SER A 95 -14.76 -10.36 -2.12
C SER A 95 -15.31 -10.28 -3.54
N ASN A 96 -16.50 -10.82 -3.78
CA ASN A 96 -17.27 -10.61 -5.02
C ASN A 96 -18.53 -9.78 -4.78
N ASP A 97 -18.80 -9.35 -3.54
CA ASP A 97 -19.93 -8.46 -3.25
C ASP A 97 -19.56 -7.05 -3.71
N PRO A 98 -20.25 -6.50 -4.72
CA PRO A 98 -19.97 -5.16 -5.19
C PRO A 98 -20.13 -4.13 -4.07
N LEU A 99 -21.15 -4.20 -3.20
CA LEU A 99 -21.38 -3.21 -2.13
C LEU A 99 -20.22 -3.16 -1.14
N PHE A 100 -19.75 -4.33 -0.70
CA PHE A 100 -18.57 -4.42 0.14
C PHE A 100 -17.31 -3.88 -0.57
N LEU A 101 -17.12 -4.20 -1.85
CA LEU A 101 -15.96 -3.73 -2.60
C LEU A 101 -15.93 -2.20 -2.72
N GLN A 102 -17.05 -1.54 -3.06
CA GLN A 102 -17.09 -0.06 -3.15
C GLN A 102 -16.87 0.59 -1.79
N GLU A 103 -17.41 0.02 -0.71
CA GLU A 103 -17.22 0.56 0.65
C GLU A 103 -15.73 0.58 1.01
N VAL A 104 -15.03 -0.55 0.82
CA VAL A 104 -13.60 -0.66 1.14
C VAL A 104 -12.74 0.18 0.18
N LEU A 105 -13.03 0.14 -1.12
CA LEU A 105 -12.26 0.88 -2.13
C LEU A 105 -12.45 2.39 -2.02
N GLY A 106 -13.64 2.86 -1.62
CA GLY A 106 -13.91 4.28 -1.41
C GLY A 106 -13.26 4.86 -0.16
N ARG A 107 -12.79 4.00 0.76
CA ARG A 107 -12.26 4.36 2.08
C ARG A 107 -10.86 3.80 2.34
N SER A 108 -10.09 3.54 1.28
CA SER A 108 -8.69 3.12 1.35
C SER A 108 -7.85 3.80 0.27
N VAL A 109 -6.53 3.85 0.46
CA VAL A 109 -5.64 4.76 -0.30
C VAL A 109 -4.60 4.03 -1.15
N ASN A 110 -4.37 2.72 -0.97
CA ASN A 110 -3.26 2.00 -1.62
C ASN A 110 -3.27 2.16 -3.15
N GLY A 111 -2.16 2.65 -3.70
CA GLY A 111 -2.08 3.07 -5.10
C GLY A 111 -2.24 1.95 -6.12
N THR A 112 -1.99 0.70 -5.72
CA THR A 112 -2.27 -0.49 -6.53
C THR A 112 -3.11 -1.50 -5.73
N THR A 113 -4.43 -1.35 -5.79
CA THR A 113 -5.38 -2.22 -5.08
C THR A 113 -6.06 -3.20 -6.04
N TYR A 114 -6.01 -4.50 -5.71
CA TYR A 114 -6.74 -5.54 -6.42
C TYR A 114 -8.06 -5.85 -5.69
N ALA A 115 -9.16 -5.93 -6.43
CA ALA A 115 -10.48 -6.22 -5.90
C ALA A 115 -11.12 -7.39 -6.65
N GLY A 116 -11.79 -8.29 -5.92
CA GLY A 116 -12.41 -9.50 -6.48
C GLY A 116 -12.00 -10.77 -5.73
N ILE A 117 -12.71 -11.88 -5.92
CA ILE A 117 -12.39 -13.17 -5.26
C ILE A 117 -11.00 -13.73 -5.61
N ARG A 118 -10.35 -13.19 -6.65
CA ARG A 118 -8.98 -13.55 -7.08
C ARG A 118 -7.97 -12.42 -6.83
N ALA A 119 -8.30 -11.45 -5.99
CA ALA A 119 -7.41 -10.37 -5.63
C ALA A 119 -6.11 -10.89 -4.98
N ARG A 120 -5.01 -10.14 -5.15
CA ARG A 120 -3.66 -10.46 -4.68
C ARG A 120 -2.92 -9.16 -4.39
N THR A 121 -1.80 -9.20 -3.66
CA THR A 121 -1.03 -7.99 -3.32
C THR A 121 0.29 -7.86 -4.09
N THR A 122 0.69 -8.88 -4.84
CA THR A 122 1.98 -8.96 -5.55
C THR A 122 1.81 -9.28 -7.04
N GLY A 123 2.87 -9.09 -7.81
CA GLY A 123 2.91 -9.45 -9.23
C GLY A 123 2.03 -8.54 -10.09
N ALA A 124 2.25 -7.22 -9.98
CA ALA A 124 1.73 -6.24 -10.92
C ALA A 124 2.52 -6.30 -12.24
N PRO A 125 1.92 -6.78 -13.34
CA PRO A 125 2.56 -6.75 -14.66
C PRO A 125 2.60 -5.33 -15.26
N GLN A 126 3.36 -5.19 -16.33
CA GLN A 126 3.59 -3.93 -17.04
C GLN A 126 2.35 -3.31 -17.71
N ASN A 127 1.28 -4.09 -17.90
CA ASN A 127 0.08 -3.62 -18.60
C ASN A 127 -0.86 -2.76 -17.73
N HIS A 128 -0.52 -2.52 -16.47
CA HIS A 128 -1.20 -1.56 -15.62
C HIS A 128 -0.22 -0.88 -14.67
N TRP A 129 -0.68 0.14 -13.95
CA TRP A 129 0.11 0.88 -12.98
C TRP A 129 0.58 0.01 -11.81
N PHE A 130 1.83 0.21 -11.38
CA PHE A 130 2.31 -0.16 -10.06
C PHE A 130 2.98 1.05 -9.42
N GLY A 131 2.60 1.36 -8.19
CA GLY A 131 3.11 2.51 -7.45
C GLY A 131 2.19 2.89 -6.30
N PRO A 132 2.68 3.72 -5.36
CA PRO A 132 1.88 4.19 -4.23
C PRO A 132 0.91 5.30 -4.66
N ALA A 133 0.01 5.68 -3.74
CA ALA A 133 -0.80 6.89 -3.82
C ALA A 133 -0.75 7.64 -2.47
N GLY A 134 -1.38 8.81 -2.39
CA GLY A 134 -1.35 9.68 -1.20
C GLY A 134 -0.05 10.48 -1.02
N ASP A 135 0.92 10.37 -1.94
CA ASP A 135 2.17 11.14 -1.92
C ASP A 135 2.36 11.84 -3.28
N PRO A 136 2.51 13.19 -3.35
CA PRO A 136 2.77 13.90 -4.60
C PRO A 136 4.09 13.51 -5.28
N ARG A 137 4.98 12.81 -4.57
CA ARG A 137 6.25 12.29 -5.07
C ARG A 137 6.15 10.81 -5.48
N GLY A 138 4.98 10.21 -5.35
CA GLY A 138 4.74 8.80 -5.65
C GLY A 138 5.09 8.47 -7.12
N ALA A 139 6.01 7.54 -7.30
CA ALA A 139 6.42 7.10 -8.64
C ALA A 139 5.56 5.94 -9.12
N GLY A 140 5.20 5.96 -10.40
CA GLY A 140 4.67 4.79 -11.10
C GLY A 140 5.74 4.07 -11.90
N ILE A 141 5.47 2.82 -12.26
CA ILE A 141 6.28 2.06 -13.22
C ILE A 141 5.39 1.19 -14.13
N GLY A 142 5.81 0.99 -15.38
CA GLY A 142 5.14 0.09 -16.34
C GLY A 142 4.45 0.83 -17.50
N PRO A 143 3.25 1.40 -17.30
CA PRO A 143 2.42 1.94 -18.38
C PRO A 143 2.93 3.29 -18.91
N PRO A 144 2.45 3.74 -20.09
CA PRO A 144 2.82 5.04 -20.67
C PRO A 144 2.60 6.23 -19.72
N GLU A 145 1.57 6.19 -18.90
CA GLU A 145 1.23 7.22 -17.91
C GLU A 145 2.30 7.36 -16.85
N ALA A 146 2.83 6.24 -16.34
CA ALA A 146 3.93 6.24 -15.37
C ALA A 146 5.19 6.88 -15.96
N ILE A 147 5.51 6.58 -17.23
CA ILE A 147 6.67 7.17 -17.90
C ILE A 147 6.48 8.68 -18.08
N LYS A 148 5.33 9.12 -18.61
CA LYS A 148 5.03 10.56 -18.76
C LYS A 148 5.11 11.27 -17.41
N LEU A 149 4.55 10.70 -16.36
CA LEU A 149 4.53 11.31 -15.03
C LEU A 149 5.94 11.42 -14.42
N VAL A 150 6.72 10.33 -14.43
CA VAL A 150 8.00 10.26 -13.70
C VAL A 150 9.15 10.90 -14.49
N TRP A 151 9.12 10.82 -15.83
CA TRP A 151 10.25 11.17 -16.69
C TRP A 151 9.97 12.35 -17.62
N SER A 152 8.87 13.07 -17.44
CA SER A 152 8.60 14.30 -18.19
C SER A 152 8.05 15.38 -17.27
N CYS A 153 7.96 16.60 -17.79
CA CYS A 153 7.23 17.67 -17.14
C CYS A 153 6.42 18.43 -18.19
N HIS A 154 5.36 19.08 -17.74
CA HIS A 154 4.57 19.96 -18.59
C HIS A 154 5.36 21.23 -18.94
N ARG A 155 5.37 21.60 -20.21
CA ARG A 155 5.92 22.86 -20.71
C ARG A 155 4.97 23.44 -21.75
N GLU A 156 4.24 24.47 -21.36
CA GLU A 156 3.37 25.20 -22.28
C GLU A 156 4.21 26.12 -23.18
N ILE A 157 3.94 26.12 -24.48
CA ILE A 157 4.63 26.96 -25.46
C ILE A 157 3.58 27.71 -26.27
N ILE A 158 3.54 29.04 -26.11
CA ILE A 158 2.57 29.92 -26.76
C ILE A 158 3.27 30.66 -27.90
N TYR A 159 2.81 30.41 -29.13
CA TYR A 159 3.27 31.13 -30.31
C TYR A 159 2.28 32.24 -30.64
N ASP A 160 2.73 33.50 -30.54
CA ASP A 160 2.00 34.66 -31.04
C ASP A 160 2.88 35.39 -32.05
N ILE A 161 2.84 34.90 -33.29
CA ILE A 161 3.72 35.36 -34.38
C ILE A 161 3.04 36.41 -35.28
N GLY A 162 1.79 36.79 -34.97
CA GLY A 162 1.04 37.76 -35.75
C GLY A 162 0.73 37.32 -37.19
N PRO A 163 0.63 38.28 -38.14
CA PRO A 163 0.85 39.71 -37.97
C PRO A 163 -0.26 40.38 -37.13
N VAL A 164 0.07 41.54 -36.55
CA VAL A 164 -0.94 42.40 -35.90
C VAL A 164 -2.02 42.76 -36.92
N PRO A 165 -3.32 42.62 -36.58
CA PRO A 165 -4.40 43.02 -37.47
C PRO A 165 -4.27 44.48 -37.91
N LYS A 166 -4.53 44.78 -39.19
CA LYS A 166 -4.42 46.16 -39.74
C LYS A 166 -5.31 47.18 -39.01
N ASN A 167 -6.38 46.72 -38.38
CA ASN A 167 -7.36 47.50 -37.63
C ASN A 167 -7.15 47.42 -36.11
N TRP A 168 -6.07 46.81 -35.64
CA TRP A 168 -5.73 46.86 -34.22
C TRP A 168 -5.44 48.32 -33.84
N ALA A 169 -6.22 48.84 -32.90
CA ALA A 169 -6.01 50.13 -32.27
C ALA A 169 -5.77 49.90 -30.77
N LEU A 170 -5.06 50.81 -30.12
CA LEU A 170 -4.83 50.78 -28.68
C LEU A 170 -6.19 50.69 -27.95
N PRO A 171 -6.49 49.59 -27.24
CA PRO A 171 -7.73 49.48 -26.49
C PRO A 171 -7.76 50.49 -25.33
N SER A 172 -8.97 50.87 -24.88
CA SER A 172 -9.14 51.62 -23.63
C SER A 172 -8.55 50.82 -22.46
N ALA A 173 -7.98 51.51 -21.47
CA ALA A 173 -7.49 50.86 -20.25
C ALA A 173 -8.60 50.00 -19.62
N THR A 174 -8.24 48.74 -19.33
CA THR A 174 -9.07 47.77 -18.62
C THR A 174 -8.72 47.73 -17.15
#